data_AF-R7UAU4-F1
#
_entry.id   AF-R7UAU4-F1
#
_cell.length_a   1.000
_cell.length_b   1.000
_cell.length_c   1.000
_cell.angle_alpha   90.00
_cell.angle_beta   90.00
_cell.angle_gamma   90.00
#
_symmetry.space_group_name_H-M   'P 1'
#
loop_
_entity.id
_entity.type
_entity.pdbx_description
1 polymer ?
#
loop_
_entity_poly.entity_id
_entity_poly.type
_entity_poly.pdbx_seq_one_letter_code
_entity_poly.pdbx_strand_id
1 'polypeptide(L)'
;WQRFKANLAEVTYSLSLWKGHLKVIEGHFGTGVTSYFLFLKRLLLLNIIVFLLTLAFVIIPQIVFRWEQQTPPGYTQNISFSGWEFFTGGGWFSDTEMYYGYYYDAVITVLSGSAYDMRYAYLCTCGGYYLLTVIILASILSSSYKQNYISASNEYSFYYVSKVFCGWDYSVTNDDAAALKSKSIFKELQEYLSTFKKDEKSRTCIEWCGVTIFRLFTNLIVLGLLAGSGYLMWYISITQSLTNDVGILSDLAMPLCISAINVFLPFAFTILASFEKYRNPRAELTITMLRTIVLNAVTIGVLIYFWFNSCWENFMGEQIYRLVIVDFVFILLIT
;
A
#
# COMPACT_ATOMS: atom_id res chain seq x y z
N TRP A 1 -10.82 -3.34 32.55
CA TRP A 1 -9.55 -3.38 31.79
C TRP A 1 -9.16 -4.78 31.33
N GLN A 2 -8.90 -5.75 32.23
CA GLN A 2 -8.49 -7.11 31.84
C GLN A 2 -9.52 -7.85 30.97
N ARG A 3 -10.83 -7.72 31.26
CA ARG A 3 -11.91 -8.29 30.43
C ARG A 3 -11.98 -7.70 29.01
N PHE A 4 -11.76 -6.40 28.87
CA PHE A 4 -11.71 -5.75 27.55
C PHE A 4 -10.51 -6.23 26.73
N LYS A 5 -9.35 -6.41 27.38
CA LYS A 5 -8.14 -6.96 26.77
C LYS A 5 -8.34 -8.43 26.34
N ALA A 6 -9.05 -9.22 27.14
CA ALA A 6 -9.42 -10.60 26.81
C ALA A 6 -10.41 -10.66 25.63
N ASN A 7 -11.45 -9.83 25.62
CA ASN A 7 -12.42 -9.78 24.52
C ASN A 7 -11.77 -9.28 23.21
N LEU A 8 -10.87 -8.30 23.28
CA LEU A 8 -10.08 -7.90 22.11
C LEU A 8 -9.13 -9.01 21.65
N ALA A 9 -8.53 -9.77 22.57
CA ALA A 9 -7.71 -10.93 22.24
C ALA A 9 -8.54 -12.06 21.60
N GLU A 10 -9.78 -12.24 22.04
CA GLU A 10 -10.71 -13.23 21.51
C GLU A 10 -11.28 -12.82 20.14
N VAL A 11 -11.61 -11.55 19.93
CA VAL A 11 -11.98 -11.00 18.61
C VAL A 11 -10.80 -11.04 17.64
N THR A 12 -9.58 -10.75 18.09
CA THR A 12 -8.38 -10.91 17.25
C THR A 12 -8.04 -12.38 16.99
N TYR A 13 -8.41 -13.28 17.90
CA TYR A 13 -8.32 -14.73 17.71
C TYR A 13 -9.40 -15.27 16.76
N SER A 14 -10.64 -14.75 16.79
CA SER A 14 -11.70 -15.11 15.83
C SER A 14 -11.43 -14.53 14.45
N LEU A 15 -10.79 -13.36 14.37
CA LEU A 15 -10.20 -12.79 13.15
C LEU A 15 -8.93 -13.55 12.69
N SER A 16 -8.66 -14.75 13.22
CA SER A 16 -7.59 -15.65 12.75
C SER A 16 -7.87 -16.30 11.38
N LEU A 17 -8.62 -15.61 10.52
CA LEU A 17 -8.68 -15.89 9.09
C LEU A 17 -7.29 -16.20 8.55
N TRP A 18 -7.19 -17.34 7.88
CA TRP A 18 -6.01 -17.81 7.15
C TRP A 18 -4.79 -18.22 7.99
N LYS A 19 -4.93 -18.45 9.31
CA LYS A 19 -3.80 -18.94 10.13
C LYS A 19 -3.22 -20.28 9.61
N GLY A 20 -4.08 -21.17 9.12
CA GLY A 20 -3.66 -22.43 8.48
C GLY A 20 -2.87 -22.18 7.19
N HIS A 21 -3.43 -21.40 6.26
CA HIS A 21 -2.77 -21.05 5.00
C HIS A 21 -1.42 -20.33 5.21
N LEU A 22 -1.34 -19.43 6.19
CA LEU A 22 -0.09 -18.76 6.55
C LEU A 22 0.98 -19.74 7.02
N LYS A 23 0.62 -20.77 7.80
CA LYS A 23 1.57 -21.83 8.21
C LYS A 23 2.04 -22.69 7.02
N VAL A 24 1.16 -22.96 6.06
CA VAL A 24 1.53 -23.67 4.83
C VAL A 24 2.52 -22.82 4.02
N ILE A 25 2.22 -21.53 3.82
CA ILE A 25 3.12 -20.59 3.15
C ILE A 25 4.47 -20.50 3.88
N GLU A 26 4.48 -20.48 5.21
CA GLU A 26 5.70 -20.49 6.03
C GLU A 26 6.56 -21.73 5.79
N GLY A 27 5.97 -22.91 5.69
CA GLY A 27 6.73 -24.14 5.43
C GLY A 27 7.24 -24.27 3.99
N HIS A 28 6.57 -23.66 3.00
CA HIS A 28 6.99 -23.71 1.59
C HIS A 28 7.95 -22.59 1.20
N PHE A 29 7.67 -21.36 1.63
CA PHE A 29 8.36 -20.14 1.19
C PHE A 29 9.20 -19.48 2.30
N GLY A 30 9.10 -19.97 3.54
CA GLY A 30 9.84 -19.45 4.69
C GLY A 30 9.14 -18.32 5.45
N THR A 31 9.79 -17.88 6.52
CA THR A 31 9.28 -16.85 7.44
C THR A 31 9.26 -15.45 6.84
N GLY A 32 10.12 -15.16 5.85
CA GLY A 32 10.14 -13.89 5.13
C GLY A 32 8.85 -13.60 4.36
N VAL A 33 8.41 -14.54 3.52
CA VAL A 33 7.17 -14.40 2.73
C VAL A 33 5.94 -14.39 3.64
N THR A 34 5.95 -15.17 4.71
CA THR A 34 4.87 -15.19 5.71
C THR A 34 4.71 -13.85 6.41
N SER A 35 5.82 -13.16 6.70
CA SER A 35 5.81 -11.83 7.32
C SER A 35 5.12 -10.80 6.43
N TYR A 36 5.29 -10.89 5.10
CA TYR A 36 4.56 -10.04 4.14
C TYR A 36 3.05 -10.27 4.20
N PHE A 37 2.58 -11.51 4.15
CA PHE A 37 1.14 -11.80 4.23
C PHE A 37 0.54 -11.44 5.59
N LEU A 38 1.29 -11.61 6.68
CA LEU A 38 0.89 -11.16 8.01
C LEU A 38 0.74 -9.63 8.07
N PHE A 39 1.65 -8.90 7.44
CA PHE A 39 1.56 -7.45 7.30
C PHE A 39 0.32 -7.05 6.49
N LEU A 40 0.12 -7.66 5.32
CA LEU A 40 -1.03 -7.41 4.44
C LEU A 40 -2.36 -7.66 5.17
N LYS A 41 -2.46 -8.77 5.91
CA LYS A 41 -3.64 -9.08 6.74
C LYS A 41 -3.93 -7.99 7.76
N ARG A 42 -2.90 -7.49 8.46
CA ARG A 42 -3.07 -6.43 9.47
C ARG A 42 -3.50 -5.12 8.82
N LEU A 43 -2.95 -4.79 7.66
CA LEU A 43 -3.31 -3.61 6.88
C LEU A 43 -4.77 -3.68 6.41
N LEU A 44 -5.22 -4.84 5.93
CA LEU A 44 -6.62 -5.07 5.54
C LEU A 44 -7.57 -4.89 6.73
N LEU A 45 -7.25 -5.45 7.90
CA LEU A 45 -8.07 -5.28 9.11
C LEU A 45 -8.14 -3.82 9.55
N LEU A 46 -7.04 -3.08 9.45
CA LEU A 46 -6.99 -1.65 9.75
C LEU A 46 -7.89 -0.86 8.78
N ASN A 47 -7.83 -1.15 7.48
CA ASN A 47 -8.69 -0.51 6.48
C ASN A 47 -10.18 -0.79 6.72
N ILE A 48 -10.55 -2.00 7.17
CA ILE A 48 -11.94 -2.31 7.56
C ILE A 48 -12.39 -1.42 8.73
N ILE A 49 -11.55 -1.20 9.74
CA ILE A 49 -11.89 -0.32 10.87
C ILE A 49 -12.08 1.12 10.38
N VAL A 50 -11.19 1.62 9.52
CA VAL A 50 -11.32 2.97 8.93
C VAL A 50 -12.62 3.09 8.15
N PHE A 51 -12.92 2.10 7.30
CA PHE A 51 -14.17 2.04 6.53
C PHE A 51 -15.40 2.05 7.42
N LEU A 52 -15.41 1.27 8.52
CA LEU A 52 -16.55 1.24 9.43
C LEU A 52 -16.76 2.58 10.14
N LEU A 53 -15.67 3.27 10.52
CA LEU A 53 -15.74 4.58 11.15
C LEU A 53 -16.25 5.65 10.17
N THR A 54 -15.75 5.68 8.93
CA THR A 54 -16.23 6.62 7.91
C THR A 54 -17.67 6.32 7.50
N LEU A 55 -18.03 5.04 7.33
CA LEU A 55 -19.39 4.63 7.05
C LEU A 55 -20.36 5.10 8.14
N ALA A 56 -20.02 4.84 9.41
CA ALA A 56 -20.91 5.11 10.54
C ALA A 56 -21.10 6.61 10.83
N PHE A 57 -20.03 7.40 10.82
CA PHE A 57 -20.07 8.80 11.30
C PHE A 57 -20.18 9.83 10.18
N VAL A 58 -19.85 9.47 8.95
CA VAL A 58 -19.85 10.41 7.81
C VAL A 58 -20.90 10.01 6.78
N ILE A 59 -20.84 8.78 6.27
CA ILE A 59 -21.70 8.37 5.14
C ILE A 59 -23.16 8.19 5.59
N ILE A 60 -23.42 7.44 6.67
CA ILE A 60 -24.79 7.14 7.12
C ILE A 60 -25.58 8.42 7.48
N PRO A 61 -25.07 9.37 8.30
CA PRO A 61 -25.79 10.60 8.61
C PRO A 61 -26.16 11.41 7.36
N GLN A 62 -25.26 11.45 6.37
CA GLN A 62 -25.48 12.14 5.10
C GLN A 62 -26.59 11.48 4.26
N ILE A 63 -26.55 10.15 4.13
CA ILE A 63 -27.57 9.40 3.38
C ILE A 63 -28.96 9.59 4.00
N VAL A 64 -29.05 9.49 5.33
CA VAL A 64 -30.32 9.63 6.05
C VAL A 64 -30.91 11.04 5.86
N PHE A 65 -30.09 12.07 5.98
CA PHE A 65 -30.51 13.46 5.77
C PHE A 65 -31.05 13.69 4.35
N ARG A 66 -30.37 13.18 3.33
CA ARG A 66 -30.78 13.37 1.93
C ARG A 66 -31.99 12.53 1.53
N TRP A 67 -32.15 11.36 2.13
CA TRP A 67 -33.37 10.57 2.02
C TRP A 67 -34.58 11.35 2.55
N GLU A 68 -34.45 12.02 3.70
CA GLU A 68 -35.50 12.85 4.27
C GLU A 68 -35.81 14.09 3.42
N GLN A 69 -34.80 14.69 2.78
CA GLN A 69 -34.96 15.84 1.88
C GLN A 69 -35.43 15.48 0.45
N GLN A 70 -35.70 14.21 0.14
CA GLN A 70 -36.10 13.75 -1.20
C GLN A 70 -35.14 14.19 -2.33
N THR A 71 -33.86 14.35 -2.03
CA THR A 71 -32.80 14.63 -3.01
C THR A 71 -31.83 13.45 -3.12
N PRO A 72 -32.26 12.33 -3.74
CA PRO A 72 -31.40 11.17 -3.88
C PRO A 72 -30.14 11.49 -4.72
N PRO A 73 -29.04 10.75 -4.51
CA PRO A 73 -27.78 10.95 -5.25
C PRO A 73 -27.99 10.95 -6.77
N GLY A 74 -27.41 11.92 -7.47
CA GLY A 74 -27.41 11.99 -8.93
C GLY A 74 -28.70 12.51 -9.59
N TYR A 75 -29.67 13.05 -8.85
CA TYR A 75 -30.96 13.50 -9.40
C TYR A 75 -31.09 15.00 -9.65
N THR A 76 -30.11 15.81 -9.28
CA THR A 76 -30.21 17.27 -9.38
C THR A 76 -30.27 17.78 -10.84
N GLN A 77 -29.92 16.96 -11.85
CA GLN A 77 -29.85 17.40 -13.26
C GLN A 77 -30.37 16.42 -14.34
N ASN A 78 -31.22 15.42 -14.04
CA ASN A 78 -31.72 14.45 -15.05
C ASN A 78 -30.60 13.80 -15.90
N ILE A 79 -29.43 13.54 -15.31
CA ILE A 79 -28.30 12.92 -16.00
C ILE A 79 -28.55 11.41 -16.07
N SER A 80 -28.72 10.87 -17.27
CA SER A 80 -28.89 9.43 -17.49
C SER A 80 -27.57 8.68 -17.32
N PHE A 81 -27.59 7.57 -16.61
CA PHE A 81 -26.44 6.67 -16.47
C PHE A 81 -26.22 5.87 -17.77
N SER A 82 -25.12 6.11 -18.47
CA SER A 82 -24.76 5.45 -19.73
C SER A 82 -23.88 4.20 -19.53
N GLY A 83 -23.28 4.04 -18.34
CA GLY A 83 -22.36 2.95 -17.97
C GLY A 83 -20.89 3.33 -18.13
N TRP A 84 -20.57 4.24 -19.06
CA TRP A 84 -19.22 4.78 -19.24
C TRP A 84 -18.73 5.61 -18.04
N GLU A 85 -19.67 6.12 -17.24
CA GLU A 85 -19.39 6.83 -15.99
C GLU A 85 -18.66 5.94 -14.98
N PHE A 86 -18.76 4.60 -15.08
CA PHE A 86 -17.97 3.70 -14.25
C PHE A 86 -16.46 3.80 -14.51
N PHE A 87 -16.04 4.17 -15.72
CA PHE A 87 -14.62 4.34 -16.05
C PHE A 87 -14.14 5.79 -15.90
N THR A 88 -15.02 6.75 -16.15
CA THR A 88 -14.66 8.18 -16.04
C THR A 88 -14.88 8.73 -14.64
N GLY A 89 -15.79 8.18 -13.83
CA GLY A 89 -16.17 8.75 -12.54
C GLY A 89 -16.90 10.09 -12.63
N GLY A 90 -17.15 10.60 -13.84
CA GLY A 90 -17.79 11.88 -14.08
C GLY A 90 -19.31 11.77 -14.24
N GLY A 91 -20.00 12.90 -14.27
CA GLY A 91 -21.45 12.94 -14.50
C GLY A 91 -22.25 12.47 -13.29
N TRP A 92 -22.97 11.34 -13.39
CA TRP A 92 -23.83 10.84 -12.32
C TRP A 92 -23.10 10.63 -10.99
N PHE A 93 -21.87 10.09 -11.05
CA PHE A 93 -21.05 9.90 -9.85
C PHE A 93 -20.70 11.21 -9.15
N SER A 94 -20.60 12.33 -9.87
CA SER A 94 -20.17 13.63 -9.32
C SER A 94 -21.09 14.16 -8.21
N ASP A 95 -22.35 13.72 -8.19
CA ASP A 95 -23.37 14.07 -7.19
C ASP A 95 -23.70 12.85 -6.28
N THR A 96 -22.66 12.10 -5.90
CA THR A 96 -22.75 10.97 -4.96
C THR A 96 -21.82 11.14 -3.76
N GLU A 97 -22.07 10.37 -2.69
CA GLU A 97 -21.28 10.33 -1.45
C GLU A 97 -19.80 9.97 -1.64
N MET A 98 -19.44 9.53 -2.84
CA MET A 98 -18.07 9.21 -3.21
C MET A 98 -17.18 10.46 -3.26
N TYR A 99 -17.75 11.63 -3.57
CA TYR A 99 -17.00 12.87 -3.69
C TYR A 99 -17.21 13.80 -2.51
N TYR A 100 -16.15 14.53 -2.15
CA TYR A 100 -16.16 15.38 -0.96
C TYR A 100 -17.17 16.54 -1.08
N GLY A 101 -17.35 17.10 -2.29
CA GLY A 101 -18.30 18.19 -2.54
C GLY A 101 -19.78 17.80 -2.44
N TYR A 102 -20.08 16.51 -2.24
CA TYR A 102 -21.43 16.06 -1.96
C TYR A 102 -21.87 16.33 -0.52
N TYR A 103 -20.92 16.54 0.39
CA TYR A 103 -21.22 16.59 1.81
C TYR A 103 -21.57 17.99 2.28
N TYR A 104 -22.55 18.08 3.19
CA TYR A 104 -23.10 19.37 3.59
C TYR A 104 -22.14 20.07 4.57
N ASP A 105 -21.98 21.38 4.39
CA ASP A 105 -21.09 22.20 5.21
C ASP A 105 -21.82 22.77 6.44
N ALA A 106 -22.95 22.22 6.87
CA ALA A 106 -23.71 22.77 7.99
C ALA A 106 -24.30 21.70 8.91
N VAL A 107 -25.09 22.16 9.89
CA VAL A 107 -25.81 21.29 10.82
C VAL A 107 -26.96 20.62 10.10
N ILE A 108 -26.93 19.29 10.04
CA ILE A 108 -27.99 18.46 9.47
C ILE A 108 -28.91 17.94 10.58
N THR A 109 -30.17 17.71 10.25
CA THR A 109 -31.14 17.06 11.15
C THR A 109 -31.35 15.64 10.67
N VAL A 110 -30.88 14.65 11.45
CA VAL A 110 -30.83 13.23 11.00
C VAL A 110 -32.01 12.42 11.53
N LEU A 111 -32.45 12.74 12.76
CA LEU A 111 -33.68 12.24 13.36
C LEU A 111 -34.40 13.41 13.98
N SER A 112 -35.74 13.37 13.97
CA SER A 112 -36.67 14.40 14.44
C SER A 112 -36.24 15.07 15.76
N GLY A 113 -35.39 16.09 15.67
CA GLY A 113 -34.90 16.90 16.81
C GLY A 113 -33.40 16.81 17.14
N SER A 114 -32.60 15.92 16.54
CA SER A 114 -31.15 15.84 16.79
C SER A 114 -30.35 16.59 15.73
N ALA A 115 -29.75 17.71 16.13
CA ALA A 115 -28.78 18.45 15.34
C ALA A 115 -27.45 17.69 15.29
N TYR A 116 -27.00 17.33 14.10
CA TYR A 116 -25.70 16.70 13.85
C TYR A 116 -24.84 17.66 13.04
N ASP A 117 -23.76 18.16 13.64
CA ASP A 117 -22.85 19.07 12.94
C ASP A 117 -21.84 18.28 12.11
N MET A 118 -22.01 18.35 10.79
CA MET A 118 -21.21 17.60 9.84
C MET A 118 -19.73 18.01 9.87
N ARG A 119 -19.42 19.28 10.19
CA ARG A 119 -18.04 19.79 10.21
C ARG A 119 -17.21 19.09 11.28
N TYR A 120 -17.77 18.96 12.48
CA TYR A 120 -17.12 18.26 13.57
C TYR A 120 -17.09 16.75 13.34
N ALA A 121 -18.15 16.18 12.78
CA ALA A 121 -18.18 14.76 12.42
C ALA A 121 -17.02 14.41 11.47
N TYR A 122 -16.77 15.23 10.46
CA TYR A 122 -15.62 15.10 9.58
C TYR A 122 -14.29 15.17 10.30
N LEU A 123 -14.06 16.28 11.02
CA LEU A 123 -12.78 16.52 11.68
C LEU A 123 -12.47 15.42 12.71
N CYS A 124 -13.45 15.06 13.53
CA CYS A 124 -13.29 14.05 14.57
C CYS A 124 -13.15 12.64 14.00
N THR A 125 -13.89 12.29 12.94
CA THR A 125 -13.75 10.98 12.30
C THR A 125 -12.40 10.86 11.61
N CYS A 126 -12.04 11.86 10.78
CA CYS A 126 -10.77 11.89 10.06
C CYS A 126 -9.56 11.91 10.99
N GLY A 127 -9.53 12.84 11.95
CA GLY A 127 -8.48 12.91 12.95
C GLY A 127 -8.44 11.67 13.85
N GLY A 128 -9.61 11.17 14.25
CA GLY A 128 -9.74 10.02 15.14
C GLY A 128 -9.22 8.73 14.51
N TYR A 129 -9.65 8.39 13.29
CA TYR A 129 -9.12 7.21 12.63
C TYR A 129 -7.64 7.39 12.29
N TYR A 130 -7.17 8.59 11.89
CA TYR A 130 -5.76 8.82 11.59
C TYR A 130 -4.86 8.60 12.82
N LEU A 131 -5.25 9.11 13.99
CA LEU A 131 -4.53 8.86 15.24
C LEU A 131 -4.56 7.38 15.60
N LEU A 132 -5.71 6.72 15.45
CA LEU A 132 -5.86 5.29 15.70
C LEU A 132 -4.93 4.48 14.79
N THR A 133 -4.86 4.77 13.49
CA THR A 133 -3.98 4.06 12.55
C THR A 133 -2.52 4.26 12.91
N VAL A 134 -2.09 5.48 13.24
CA VAL A 134 -0.72 5.77 13.69
C VAL A 134 -0.38 4.99 14.97
N ILE A 135 -1.28 4.97 15.97
CA ILE A 135 -1.06 4.23 17.23
C ILE A 135 -0.95 2.72 16.97
N ILE A 136 -1.84 2.16 16.14
CA ILE A 136 -1.79 0.73 15.80
C ILE A 136 -0.51 0.40 15.03
N LEU A 137 -0.16 1.18 14.01
CA LEU A 137 1.05 0.98 13.22
C LEU A 137 2.32 1.10 14.07
N ALA A 138 2.40 2.11 14.94
CA ALA A 138 3.50 2.28 15.88
C ALA A 138 3.61 1.10 16.85
N SER A 139 2.48 0.58 17.34
CA SER A 139 2.44 -0.60 18.22
C SER A 139 2.92 -1.87 17.52
N ILE A 140 2.54 -2.06 16.26
CA ILE A 140 2.98 -3.18 15.42
C ILE A 140 4.48 -3.05 15.14
N LEU A 141 4.93 -1.87 14.72
CA LEU A 141 6.32 -1.61 14.38
C LEU A 141 7.23 -1.78 15.61
N SER A 142 6.82 -1.26 16.77
CA SER A 142 7.57 -1.43 18.03
C SER A 142 7.69 -2.90 18.42
N SER A 143 6.61 -3.66 18.31
CA SER A 143 6.63 -5.10 18.60
C SER A 143 7.56 -5.87 17.65
N SER A 144 7.49 -5.55 16.35
CA SER A 144 8.34 -6.13 15.32
C SER A 144 9.81 -5.76 15.50
N TYR A 145 10.08 -4.48 15.78
CA TYR A 145 11.43 -3.98 16.03
C TYR A 145 12.06 -4.62 17.27
N LYS A 146 11.29 -4.77 18.36
CA LYS A 146 11.76 -5.47 19.56
C LYS A 146 12.16 -6.91 19.25
N GLN A 147 11.37 -7.62 18.46
CA GLN A 147 11.66 -9.01 18.09
C GLN A 147 12.88 -9.13 17.16
N ASN A 148 13.02 -8.20 16.21
CA ASN A 148 14.18 -8.13 15.30
C ASN A 148 15.46 -7.69 16.03
N TYR A 149 15.37 -6.72 16.93
CA TYR A 149 16.51 -6.24 17.72
C TYR A 149 17.05 -7.33 18.63
N ILE A 150 16.18 -8.07 19.34
CA ILE A 150 16.59 -9.21 20.18
C ILE A 150 17.27 -10.31 19.34
N SER A 151 16.79 -10.51 18.11
CA SER A 151 17.37 -11.50 17.18
C SER A 151 18.71 -11.05 16.60
N ALA A 152 18.97 -9.74 16.54
CA ALA A 152 20.23 -9.16 16.06
C ALA A 152 21.26 -8.88 17.16
N SER A 153 20.81 -8.64 18.41
CA SER A 153 21.67 -8.28 19.54
C SER A 153 22.31 -9.50 20.22
N ASN A 154 21.68 -10.67 20.14
CA ASN A 154 22.33 -11.91 20.59
C ASN A 154 23.39 -12.28 19.56
N GLU A 155 24.65 -12.06 19.94
CA GLU A 155 25.88 -12.45 19.26
C GLU A 155 25.66 -13.47 18.15
N TYR A 156 25.99 -13.06 16.92
CA TYR A 156 25.94 -13.83 15.69
C TYR A 156 26.48 -15.28 15.82
N SER A 157 27.30 -15.56 16.83
CA SER A 157 27.84 -16.89 17.17
C SER A 157 26.81 -17.89 17.71
N PHE A 158 25.86 -17.47 18.56
CA PHE A 158 24.93 -18.40 19.22
C PHE A 158 23.59 -18.58 18.50
N TYR A 159 23.24 -17.72 17.54
CA TYR A 159 21.99 -17.86 16.76
C TYR A 159 21.94 -19.21 16.04
N TYR A 160 23.03 -19.61 15.37
CA TYR A 160 23.12 -20.89 14.67
C TYR A 160 22.98 -22.08 15.64
N VAL A 161 23.74 -22.06 16.74
CA VAL A 161 23.72 -23.12 17.76
C VAL A 161 22.32 -23.25 18.36
N SER A 162 21.72 -22.15 18.79
CA SER A 162 20.36 -22.13 19.34
C SER A 162 19.33 -22.60 18.31
N LYS A 163 19.47 -22.24 17.03
CA LYS A 163 18.52 -22.68 16.00
C LYS A 163 18.63 -24.16 15.68
N VAL A 164 19.85 -24.71 15.64
CA VAL A 164 20.09 -26.14 15.39
C VAL A 164 19.65 -27.00 16.58
N PHE A 165 19.97 -26.60 17.80
CA PHE A 165 19.69 -27.39 19.00
C PHE A 165 18.34 -27.12 19.65
N CYS A 166 17.85 -25.87 19.61
CA CYS A 166 16.62 -25.42 20.27
C CYS A 166 15.52 -24.97 19.29
N GLY A 167 15.74 -25.08 17.97
CA GLY A 167 14.75 -24.63 16.97
C GLY A 167 13.54 -25.56 16.80
N TRP A 168 13.64 -26.81 17.27
CA TRP A 168 12.56 -27.79 17.19
C TRP A 168 11.58 -27.65 18.36
N ASP A 169 10.30 -27.63 18.04
CA ASP A 169 9.22 -27.64 19.04
C ASP A 169 8.71 -29.08 19.21
N TYR A 170 9.01 -29.69 20.36
CA TYR A 170 8.63 -31.07 20.66
C TYR A 170 7.14 -31.24 20.99
N SER A 171 6.37 -30.15 21.09
CA SER A 171 4.92 -30.20 21.32
C SER A 171 4.09 -30.41 20.03
N VAL A 172 4.74 -30.49 18.88
CA VAL A 172 4.08 -30.69 17.58
C VAL A 172 3.65 -32.14 17.43
N THR A 173 2.33 -32.38 17.48
CA THR A 173 1.71 -33.71 17.35
C THR A 173 1.21 -34.05 15.95
N ASN A 174 1.14 -33.06 15.05
CA ASN A 174 0.64 -33.25 13.69
C ASN A 174 1.82 -33.44 12.71
N ASP A 175 1.80 -34.55 11.97
CA ASP A 175 2.86 -34.94 11.02
C ASP A 175 3.06 -33.88 9.93
N ASP A 176 1.99 -33.30 9.41
CA ASP A 176 2.08 -32.24 8.39
C ASP A 176 2.74 -30.98 8.97
N ALA A 177 2.40 -30.64 10.22
CA ALA A 177 2.99 -29.49 10.91
C ALA A 177 4.48 -29.74 11.23
N ALA A 178 4.86 -30.97 11.56
CA ALA A 178 6.25 -31.36 11.77
C ALA A 178 7.06 -31.27 10.47
N ALA A 179 6.52 -31.78 9.36
CA ALA A 179 7.14 -31.69 8.04
C ALA A 179 7.33 -30.23 7.59
N LEU A 180 6.32 -29.36 7.78
CA LEU A 180 6.41 -27.94 7.49
C LEU A 180 7.44 -27.23 8.38
N LYS A 181 7.49 -27.56 9.68
CA LYS A 181 8.46 -26.96 10.61
C LYS A 181 9.89 -27.36 10.27
N SER A 182 10.12 -28.61 9.90
CA SER A 182 11.43 -29.09 9.44
C SER A 182 11.88 -28.35 8.18
N LYS A 183 11.01 -28.23 7.16
CA LYS A 183 11.31 -27.49 5.93
C LYS A 183 11.62 -26.01 6.20
N SER A 184 10.87 -25.37 7.10
CA SER A 184 11.10 -23.97 7.50
C SER A 184 12.49 -23.80 8.13
N ILE A 185 12.86 -24.63 9.12
CA ILE A 185 14.19 -24.58 9.77
C ILE A 185 15.31 -24.83 8.75
N PHE A 186 15.15 -25.81 7.86
CA PHE A 186 16.12 -26.09 6.80
C PHE A 186 16.36 -24.88 5.90
N LYS A 187 15.29 -24.20 5.47
CA LYS A 187 15.39 -23.00 4.62
C LYS A 187 16.07 -21.84 5.32
N GLU A 188 15.76 -21.60 6.59
CA GLU A 188 16.39 -20.54 7.38
C GLU A 188 17.90 -20.77 7.55
N LEU A 189 18.31 -22.01 7.84
CA LEU A 189 19.74 -22.37 7.95
C LEU A 189 20.46 -22.26 6.60
N GLN A 190 19.80 -22.69 5.51
CA GLN A 190 20.35 -22.56 4.16
C GLN A 190 20.58 -21.09 3.78
N GLU A 191 19.62 -20.20 4.09
CA GLU A 191 19.75 -18.77 3.83
C GLU A 191 20.90 -18.15 4.65
N TYR A 192 21.02 -18.52 5.92
CA TYR A 192 22.10 -18.06 6.80
C TYR A 192 23.49 -18.45 6.26
N LEU A 193 23.71 -19.74 5.93
CA LEU A 193 24.98 -20.24 5.38
C LEU A 193 25.34 -19.59 4.03
N SER A 194 24.33 -19.29 3.21
CA SER A 194 24.54 -18.64 1.91
C SER A 194 25.12 -17.21 2.03
N THR A 195 24.90 -16.56 3.17
CA THR A 195 25.41 -15.21 3.46
C THR A 195 26.93 -15.25 3.70
N PHE A 196 27.41 -16.18 4.55
CA PHE A 196 28.83 -16.35 4.84
C PHE A 196 29.67 -16.68 3.61
N LYS A 197 29.18 -17.58 2.75
CA LYS A 197 29.87 -17.99 1.51
C LYS A 197 30.12 -16.82 0.55
N LYS A 198 29.31 -15.75 0.63
CA LYS A 198 29.45 -14.54 -0.20
C LYS A 198 30.36 -13.49 0.42
N ASP A 199 30.47 -13.46 1.74
CA ASP A 199 31.34 -12.54 2.48
C ASP A 199 32.81 -12.93 2.43
N GLU A 200 33.13 -14.19 2.13
CA GLU A 200 34.50 -14.68 2.00
C GLU A 200 35.17 -14.33 0.65
N LYS A 201 34.40 -14.06 -0.41
CA LYS A 201 34.96 -13.64 -1.71
C LYS A 201 35.38 -12.17 -1.68
N SER A 202 36.66 -11.89 -1.44
CA SER A 202 37.28 -10.58 -1.64
C SER A 202 37.45 -10.28 -3.14
N ARG A 203 37.01 -9.10 -3.60
CA ARG A 203 37.21 -8.65 -4.99
C ARG A 203 38.56 -7.95 -5.14
N THR A 204 39.16 -8.06 -6.33
CA THR A 204 40.39 -7.35 -6.68
C THR A 204 40.12 -5.86 -6.90
N CYS A 205 41.09 -4.97 -6.66
CA CYS A 205 40.91 -3.50 -6.78
C CYS A 205 40.40 -3.06 -8.17
N ILE A 206 40.84 -3.70 -9.24
CA ILE A 206 40.40 -3.44 -10.62
C ILE A 206 38.92 -3.82 -10.82
N GLU A 207 38.50 -4.97 -10.27
CA GLU A 207 37.10 -5.39 -10.31
C GLU A 207 36.21 -4.47 -9.47
N TRP A 208 36.74 -3.94 -8.37
CA TRP A 208 36.05 -2.98 -7.53
C TRP A 208 35.83 -1.63 -8.22
N CYS A 209 36.85 -1.12 -8.92
CA CYS A 209 36.74 0.11 -9.72
C CYS A 209 35.76 -0.05 -10.88
N GLY A 210 35.87 -1.14 -11.66
CA GLY A 210 34.97 -1.41 -12.78
C GLY A 210 33.51 -1.54 -12.36
N VAL A 211 33.23 -2.23 -11.24
CA VAL A 211 31.87 -2.34 -10.70
C VAL A 211 31.34 -1.01 -10.18
N THR A 212 32.20 -0.18 -9.59
CA THR A 212 31.80 1.15 -9.08
C THR A 212 31.41 2.09 -10.21
N ILE A 213 32.19 2.11 -11.30
CA ILE A 213 31.86 2.90 -12.50
C ILE A 213 30.56 2.42 -13.13
N PHE A 214 30.39 1.10 -13.26
CA PHE A 214 29.15 0.53 -13.81
C PHE A 214 27.93 0.92 -12.97
N ARG A 215 28.04 0.87 -11.64
CA ARG A 215 26.97 1.33 -10.74
C ARG A 215 26.68 2.83 -10.86
N LEU A 216 27.72 3.66 -11.04
CA LEU A 216 27.50 5.09 -11.24
C LEU A 216 26.72 5.34 -12.53
N PHE A 217 27.06 4.62 -13.60
CA PHE A 217 26.34 4.67 -14.87
C PHE A 217 24.88 4.22 -14.74
N THR A 218 24.59 3.08 -14.09
CA THR A 218 23.19 2.64 -13.92
C THR A 218 22.39 3.57 -13.02
N ASN A 219 22.99 4.13 -11.96
CA ASN A 219 22.32 5.13 -11.12
C ASN A 219 22.04 6.43 -11.87
N LEU A 220 22.91 6.85 -12.80
CA LEU A 220 22.62 7.98 -13.69
C LEU A 220 21.43 7.68 -14.62
N ILE A 221 21.33 6.45 -15.16
CA ILE A 221 20.15 6.03 -15.94
C ILE A 221 18.89 6.09 -15.09
N VAL A 222 18.92 5.57 -13.86
CA VAL A 222 17.78 5.61 -12.94
C VAL A 222 17.36 7.05 -12.64
N LEU A 223 18.31 7.94 -12.37
CA LEU A 223 18.00 9.37 -12.18
C LEU A 223 17.39 9.99 -13.43
N GLY A 224 17.88 9.64 -14.62
CA GLY A 224 17.29 10.05 -15.90
C GLY A 224 15.86 9.55 -16.09
N LEU A 225 15.57 8.29 -15.74
CA LEU A 225 14.22 7.73 -15.78
C LEU A 225 13.28 8.42 -14.78
N LEU A 226 13.76 8.70 -13.56
CA LEU A 226 12.99 9.43 -12.56
C LEU A 226 12.66 10.84 -13.03
N ALA A 227 13.66 11.61 -13.49
CA ALA A 227 13.46 12.95 -14.00
C ALA A 227 12.56 12.96 -15.26
N GLY A 228 12.77 12.00 -16.18
CA GLY A 228 11.96 11.83 -17.38
C GLY A 228 10.51 11.50 -17.06
N SER A 229 10.25 10.64 -16.07
CA SER A 229 8.89 10.33 -15.61
C SER A 229 8.20 11.55 -15.00
N GLY A 230 8.92 12.34 -14.18
CA GLY A 230 8.42 13.60 -13.62
C GLY A 230 8.08 14.62 -14.70
N TYR A 231 8.98 14.80 -15.67
CA TYR A 231 8.75 15.69 -16.81
C TYR A 231 7.58 15.26 -17.68
N LEU A 232 7.47 13.95 -17.99
CA LEU A 232 6.37 13.41 -18.77
C LEU A 232 5.02 13.64 -18.09
N MET A 233 4.94 13.39 -16.79
CA MET A 233 3.73 13.67 -16.01
C MET A 233 3.37 15.15 -16.04
N TRP A 234 4.35 16.03 -15.83
CA TRP A 234 4.14 17.47 -15.90
C TRP A 234 3.67 17.93 -17.30
N TYR A 235 4.29 17.40 -18.37
CA TYR A 235 3.94 17.71 -19.75
C TYR A 235 2.51 17.27 -20.12
N ILE A 236 2.10 16.07 -19.68
CA ILE A 236 0.74 15.57 -19.92
C ILE A 236 -0.28 16.40 -19.15
N SER A 237 0.05 16.77 -17.91
CA SER A 237 -0.83 17.61 -17.07
C SER A 237 -1.11 18.96 -17.73
N ILE A 238 -0.07 19.61 -18.30
CA ILE A 238 -0.25 20.90 -18.98
C ILE A 238 -0.95 20.76 -20.34
N THR A 239 -0.65 19.72 -21.13
CA THR A 239 -1.24 19.54 -22.47
C THR A 239 -2.72 19.15 -22.42
N GLN A 240 -3.13 18.36 -21.42
CA GLN A 240 -4.55 18.08 -21.18
C GLN A 240 -5.34 19.33 -20.81
N SER A 241 -4.73 20.29 -20.11
CA SER A 241 -5.40 21.58 -19.85
C SER A 241 -5.67 22.41 -21.13
N LEU A 242 -5.06 22.03 -22.26
CA LEU A 242 -5.07 22.81 -23.50
C LEU A 242 -5.82 22.13 -24.68
N THR A 243 -6.19 20.85 -24.59
CA THR A 243 -6.80 20.10 -25.71
C THR A 243 -8.21 19.59 -25.38
N ASN A 244 -9.20 20.09 -26.14
CA ASN A 244 -10.64 19.83 -25.95
C ASN A 244 -11.24 18.84 -26.96
N ASP A 245 -10.43 18.04 -27.66
CA ASP A 245 -10.95 17.10 -28.65
C ASP A 245 -10.72 15.64 -28.22
N VAL A 246 -11.85 14.92 -28.11
CA VAL A 246 -12.09 13.54 -27.64
C VAL A 246 -12.15 13.31 -26.11
N GLY A 247 -13.29 13.69 -25.51
CA GLY A 247 -13.53 13.83 -24.06
C GLY A 247 -13.58 12.57 -23.15
N ILE A 248 -13.04 11.42 -23.57
CA ILE A 248 -12.92 10.23 -22.69
C ILE A 248 -11.46 9.76 -22.62
N LEU A 249 -10.77 9.71 -23.76
CA LEU A 249 -9.37 9.30 -23.79
C LEU A 249 -8.45 10.40 -23.24
N SER A 250 -8.79 11.68 -23.46
CA SER A 250 -8.13 12.82 -22.82
C SER A 250 -8.16 12.69 -21.30
N ASP A 251 -9.32 12.26 -20.81
CA ASP A 251 -9.69 12.23 -19.39
C ASP A 251 -9.03 11.07 -18.63
N LEU A 252 -8.75 9.97 -19.32
CA LEU A 252 -8.03 8.81 -18.78
C LEU A 252 -6.52 8.84 -19.05
N ALA A 253 -6.02 9.74 -19.90
CA ALA A 253 -4.61 9.71 -20.32
C ALA A 253 -3.62 9.96 -19.16
N MET A 254 -3.98 10.79 -18.17
CA MET A 254 -3.13 11.04 -17.00
C MET A 254 -3.08 9.82 -16.07
N PRO A 255 -4.22 9.27 -15.61
CA PRO A 255 -4.29 7.99 -14.91
C PRO A 255 -3.55 6.85 -15.63
N LEU A 256 -3.71 6.73 -16.95
CA LEU A 256 -3.07 5.69 -17.76
C LEU A 256 -1.56 5.84 -17.76
N CYS A 257 -1.04 7.06 -17.92
CA CYS A 257 0.40 7.29 -17.89
C CYS A 257 0.99 7.04 -16.50
N ILE A 258 0.31 7.46 -15.43
CA ILE A 258 0.76 7.22 -14.05
C ILE A 258 0.80 5.71 -13.75
N SER A 259 -0.27 5.00 -14.08
CA SER A 259 -0.38 3.55 -13.87
C SER A 259 0.71 2.80 -14.66
N ALA A 260 0.91 3.16 -15.93
CA ALA A 260 1.96 2.60 -16.77
C ALA A 260 3.36 2.86 -16.19
N ILE A 261 3.65 4.09 -15.76
CA ILE A 261 4.94 4.44 -15.14
C ILE A 261 5.17 3.62 -13.86
N ASN A 262 4.17 3.54 -12.99
CA ASN A 262 4.24 2.82 -11.71
C ASN A 262 4.36 1.30 -11.88
N VAL A 263 3.97 0.76 -13.02
CA VAL A 263 4.18 -0.65 -13.38
C VAL A 263 5.54 -0.87 -14.03
N PHE A 264 5.84 -0.13 -15.10
CA PHE A 264 6.97 -0.44 -15.97
C PHE A 264 8.31 0.01 -15.36
N LEU A 265 8.36 1.12 -14.62
CA LEU A 265 9.62 1.59 -14.04
C LEU A 265 10.15 0.69 -12.92
N PRO A 266 9.36 0.19 -11.96
CA PRO A 266 9.85 -0.79 -10.99
C PRO A 266 10.37 -2.08 -11.65
N PHE A 267 9.74 -2.52 -12.74
CA PHE A 267 10.23 -3.65 -13.53
C PHE A 267 11.59 -3.32 -14.18
N ALA A 268 11.72 -2.13 -14.79
CA ALA A 268 12.99 -1.66 -15.35
C ALA A 268 14.09 -1.52 -14.27
N PHE A 269 13.75 -1.02 -13.08
CA PHE A 269 14.69 -0.93 -11.95
C PHE A 269 15.17 -2.31 -11.49
N THR A 270 14.32 -3.33 -11.55
CA THR A 270 14.70 -4.71 -11.21
C THR A 270 15.69 -5.28 -12.24
N ILE A 271 15.44 -5.05 -13.53
CA ILE A 271 16.37 -5.44 -14.60
C ILE A 271 17.73 -4.72 -14.44
N LEU A 272 17.70 -3.41 -14.19
CA LEU A 272 18.92 -2.62 -13.94
C LEU A 272 19.67 -3.10 -12.70
N ALA A 273 18.96 -3.38 -11.60
CA ALA A 273 19.56 -3.89 -10.36
C ALA A 273 20.21 -5.27 -10.54
N SER A 274 19.62 -6.14 -11.36
CA SER A 274 20.20 -7.44 -11.73
C SER A 274 21.54 -7.28 -12.48
N PHE A 275 21.69 -6.24 -13.31
CA PHE A 275 22.97 -5.95 -13.96
C PHE A 275 24.04 -5.43 -12.99
N GLU A 276 23.65 -4.76 -11.89
CA GLU A 276 24.57 -4.17 -10.91
C GLU A 276 25.29 -5.21 -10.01
N LYS A 277 24.93 -6.50 -10.14
CA LYS A 277 25.57 -7.67 -9.47
C LYS A 277 25.95 -7.37 -8.01
N TYR A 278 24.94 -6.99 -7.23
CA TYR A 278 25.10 -6.74 -5.80
C TYR A 278 25.61 -8.00 -5.07
N ARG A 279 26.43 -7.79 -4.04
CA ARG A 279 27.00 -8.89 -3.24
C ARG A 279 25.89 -9.66 -2.51
N ASN A 280 24.90 -8.93 -2.01
CA ASN A 280 23.80 -9.47 -1.22
C ASN A 280 22.47 -9.29 -1.98
N PRO A 281 21.68 -10.36 -2.19
CA PRO A 281 20.38 -10.25 -2.83
C PRO A 281 19.43 -9.37 -2.02
N ARG A 282 19.63 -9.30 -0.70
CA ARG A 282 18.92 -8.37 0.19
C ARG A 282 19.23 -6.90 -0.15
N ALA A 283 20.47 -6.56 -0.47
CA ALA A 283 20.85 -5.20 -0.83
C ALA A 283 20.28 -4.80 -2.19
N GLU A 284 20.26 -5.72 -3.15
CA GLU A 284 19.60 -5.54 -4.45
C GLU A 284 18.11 -5.20 -4.27
N LEU A 285 17.39 -5.99 -3.48
CA LEU A 285 15.98 -5.76 -3.17
C LEU A 285 15.77 -4.41 -2.47
N THR A 286 16.57 -4.07 -1.45
CA THR A 286 16.45 -2.79 -0.73
C THR A 286 16.65 -1.59 -1.65
N ILE A 287 17.61 -1.66 -2.58
CA ILE A 287 17.90 -0.55 -3.50
C ILE A 287 16.79 -0.39 -4.53
N THR A 288 16.28 -1.49 -5.09
CA THR A 288 15.12 -1.46 -5.98
C THR A 288 13.90 -0.89 -5.27
N MET A 289 13.61 -1.33 -4.04
CA MET A 289 12.52 -0.78 -3.23
C MET A 289 12.69 0.72 -2.97
N LEU A 290 13.90 1.17 -2.62
CA LEU A 290 14.19 2.59 -2.42
C LEU A 290 13.91 3.41 -3.68
N ARG A 291 14.37 2.93 -4.86
CA ARG A 291 14.12 3.57 -6.16
C ARG A 291 12.63 3.68 -6.46
N THR A 292 11.85 2.63 -6.17
CA THR A 292 10.39 2.64 -6.32
C THR A 292 9.70 3.60 -5.34
N ILE A 293 10.17 3.68 -4.08
CA ILE A 293 9.64 4.65 -3.11
C ILE A 293 9.89 6.09 -3.58
N VAL A 294 11.08 6.38 -4.11
CA VAL A 294 11.40 7.71 -4.66
C VAL A 294 10.51 8.01 -5.88
N LEU A 295 10.30 7.06 -6.78
CA LEU A 295 9.37 7.21 -7.90
C LEU A 295 7.96 7.55 -7.40
N ASN A 296 7.45 6.80 -6.43
CA ASN A 296 6.12 7.03 -5.85
C ASN A 296 6.03 8.40 -5.15
N ALA A 297 7.11 8.86 -4.53
CA ALA A 297 7.14 10.21 -3.94
C ALA A 297 7.11 11.31 -5.01
N VAL A 298 7.80 11.11 -6.14
CA VAL A 298 7.79 12.05 -7.28
C VAL A 298 6.41 12.11 -7.92
N THR A 299 5.76 10.96 -8.17
CA THR A 299 4.41 10.90 -8.74
C THR A 299 3.41 11.62 -7.83
N ILE A 300 3.38 11.29 -6.54
CA ILE A 300 2.52 11.98 -5.55
C ILE A 300 2.81 13.49 -5.50
N GLY A 301 4.08 13.89 -5.54
CA GLY A 301 4.47 15.30 -5.53
C GLY A 301 3.94 16.09 -6.73
N VAL A 302 4.04 15.54 -7.94
CA VAL A 302 3.50 16.19 -9.17
C VAL A 302 1.96 16.25 -9.12
N LEU A 303 1.31 15.17 -8.67
CA LEU A 303 -0.15 15.12 -8.51
C LEU A 303 -0.66 16.21 -7.57
N ILE A 304 -0.05 16.33 -6.39
CA ILE A 304 -0.42 17.36 -5.40
C ILE A 304 -0.22 18.76 -6.00
N TYR A 305 0.91 19.01 -6.68
CA TYR A 305 1.16 20.32 -7.28
C TYR A 305 0.08 20.71 -8.31
N PHE A 306 -0.32 19.77 -9.17
CA PHE A 306 -1.26 20.08 -10.25
C PHE A 306 -2.71 20.13 -9.78
N TRP A 307 -3.14 19.18 -8.92
CA TRP A 307 -4.53 19.08 -8.48
C TRP A 307 -4.96 20.19 -7.52
N PHE A 308 -4.03 20.81 -6.79
CA PHE A 308 -4.33 21.89 -5.85
C PHE A 308 -4.49 23.28 -6.49
N ASN A 309 -4.22 23.44 -7.79
CA ASN A 309 -4.24 24.77 -8.43
C ASN A 309 -5.63 25.28 -8.86
N SER A 310 -6.66 24.43 -8.90
CA SER A 310 -8.03 24.77 -9.35
C SER A 310 -9.09 24.26 -8.35
N CYS A 311 -10.40 24.48 -8.61
CA CYS A 311 -11.51 23.93 -7.81
C CYS A 311 -11.34 22.41 -7.60
N TRP A 312 -10.69 22.05 -6.49
CA TRP A 312 -9.98 20.78 -6.35
C TRP A 312 -10.88 19.68 -5.81
N GLU A 313 -11.98 20.03 -5.16
CA GLU A 313 -12.77 19.11 -4.35
C GLU A 313 -13.37 17.92 -5.14
N ASN A 314 -14.18 18.20 -6.16
CA ASN A 314 -14.75 17.14 -6.98
C ASN A 314 -13.78 16.64 -8.06
N PHE A 315 -12.95 17.53 -8.61
CA PHE A 315 -11.96 17.19 -9.62
C PHE A 315 -10.93 16.18 -9.09
N MET A 316 -10.41 16.40 -7.88
CA MET A 316 -9.44 15.49 -7.26
C MET A 316 -10.04 14.11 -7.01
N GLY A 317 -11.28 14.07 -6.51
CA GLY A 317 -11.97 12.79 -6.29
C GLY A 317 -12.11 12.01 -7.60
N GLU A 318 -12.54 12.67 -8.67
CA GLU A 318 -12.73 12.05 -9.98
C GLU A 318 -11.41 11.51 -10.54
N GLN A 319 -10.32 12.27 -10.43
CA GLN A 319 -8.99 11.82 -10.87
C GLN A 319 -8.46 10.64 -10.04
N ILE A 320 -8.66 10.65 -8.72
CA ILE A 320 -8.29 9.52 -7.85
C ILE A 320 -9.09 8.27 -8.23
N TYR A 321 -10.39 8.41 -8.50
CA TYR A 321 -11.21 7.30 -8.94
C TYR A 321 -10.71 6.68 -10.24
N ARG A 322 -10.47 7.50 -11.26
CA ARG A 322 -9.90 7.05 -12.54
C ARG A 322 -8.56 6.35 -12.34
N LEU A 323 -7.69 6.89 -11.48
CA LEU A 323 -6.40 6.29 -11.16
C LEU A 323 -6.57 4.89 -10.54
N VAL A 324 -7.45 4.73 -9.56
CA VAL A 324 -7.70 3.44 -8.90
C VAL A 324 -8.25 2.40 -9.88
N ILE A 325 -9.20 2.77 -10.74
CA ILE A 325 -9.78 1.86 -11.73
C ILE A 325 -8.72 1.45 -12.76
N VAL A 326 -7.95 2.40 -13.27
CA VAL A 326 -6.90 2.11 -14.26
C VAL A 326 -5.79 1.26 -13.65
N ASP A 327 -5.29 1.60 -12.46
CA ASP A 327 -4.31 0.78 -11.73
C ASP A 327 -4.82 -0.66 -11.53
N PHE A 328 -6.09 -0.83 -11.17
CA PHE A 328 -6.71 -2.14 -11.03
C PHE A 328 -6.70 -2.94 -12.34
N VAL A 329 -7.04 -2.30 -13.46
CA VAL A 329 -6.99 -2.93 -14.80
C VAL A 329 -5.57 -3.32 -15.17
N PHE A 330 -4.58 -2.45 -14.94
CA PHE A 330 -3.17 -2.77 -15.19
C PHE A 330 -2.71 -3.96 -14.35
N ILE A 331 -3.03 -3.98 -13.06
CA ILE A 331 -2.69 -5.10 -12.17
C ILE A 331 -3.32 -6.41 -12.67
N LEU A 332 -4.59 -6.39 -13.10
CA LEU A 332 -5.26 -7.56 -13.68
C LEU A 332 -4.66 -8.03 -15.00
N LEU A 333 -4.14 -7.13 -15.83
CA LEU A 333 -3.50 -7.50 -17.10
C LEU A 333 -2.13 -8.14 -16.90
N ILE A 334 -1.47 -7.85 -15.77
CA ILE A 334 -0.12 -8.31 -15.46
C ILE A 334 -0.12 -9.57 -14.60
N THR A 335 -1.15 -9.75 -13.78
CA THR A 335 -1.37 -10.93 -12.92
C THR A 335 -1.96 -12.07 -13.72
#